data_AF-A0A943EMP4-F1
#
_entry.id   AF-A0A943EMP4-F1
#
_cell.length_a   1.000
_cell.length_b   1.000
_cell.length_c   1.000
_cell.angle_alpha   90.00
_cell.angle_beta   90.00
_cell.angle_gamma   90.00
#
_symmetry.space_group_name_H-M   'P 1'
#
loop_
_entity.id
_entity.type
_entity.pdbx_description
1 polymer ?
#
loop_
_entity_poly.entity_id
_entity_poly.type
_entity_poly.pdbx_seq_one_letter_code
_entity_poly.pdbx_strand_id
1 'polypeptide(L)'
;MKKILSLFLVLGLCFGLTGCGGSGSDSSDKAEEKVTYESILNDYTKKIKDATPGIVEEFKTEAEAKKSDINALAELSNSKIEKLAEICNEGVEKMAELKLKNGDDDTTYTDWAKKLQDVYTEQSKQISDAYLSVATDQ
;
A
#
# COMPACT_ATOMS: atom_id res chain seq x y z
N MET A 1 -24.44 9.20 -6.07
CA MET A 1 -24.71 10.50 -6.74
C MET A 1 -23.43 10.95 -7.43
N LYS A 2 -23.46 11.04 -8.77
CA LYS A 2 -22.37 11.58 -9.61
C LYS A 2 -22.18 13.05 -9.25
N LYS A 3 -20.98 13.47 -8.85
CA LYS A 3 -20.58 14.88 -8.92
C LYS A 3 -19.35 15.01 -9.80
N ILE A 4 -19.62 15.44 -11.02
CA ILE A 4 -18.65 15.93 -11.99
C ILE A 4 -18.21 17.31 -11.50
N LEU A 5 -16.91 17.55 -11.42
CA LEU A 5 -16.39 18.90 -11.63
C LEU A 5 -15.11 18.82 -12.46
N SER A 6 -15.30 19.12 -13.73
CA SER A 6 -14.27 19.37 -14.72
C SER A 6 -13.46 20.59 -14.30
N LEU A 7 -12.13 20.48 -14.32
CA LEU A 7 -11.24 21.64 -14.36
C LEU A 7 -10.32 21.48 -15.57
N PHE A 8 -10.78 22.05 -16.68
CA PHE A 8 -9.96 22.30 -17.87
C PHE A 8 -8.89 23.35 -17.50
N LEU A 9 -7.64 22.93 -17.41
CA LEU A 9 -6.50 23.84 -17.37
C LEU A 9 -5.99 24.04 -18.80
N VAL A 10 -6.57 25.01 -19.50
CA VAL A 10 -6.03 25.53 -20.75
C VAL A 10 -4.89 26.48 -20.38
N LEU A 11 -3.64 26.01 -20.48
CA LEU A 11 -2.49 26.90 -20.46
C LEU A 11 -2.07 27.26 -21.89
N GLY A 12 -2.06 28.56 -22.14
CA GLY A 12 -1.90 29.20 -23.43
C GLY A 12 -0.59 28.90 -24.15
N LEU A 13 -0.74 28.58 -25.43
CA LEU A 13 0.33 28.50 -26.41
C LEU A 13 0.62 29.93 -26.91
N CYS A 14 1.52 30.64 -26.22
CA CYS A 14 1.99 31.94 -26.69
C CYS A 14 3.05 31.74 -27.80
N PHE A 15 2.67 32.06 -29.03
CA PHE A 15 3.58 32.26 -30.15
C PHE A 15 4.46 33.49 -29.90
N GLY A 16 5.76 33.26 -29.71
CA GLY A 16 6.81 34.28 -29.81
C GLY A 16 7.75 33.91 -30.94
N LEU A 17 7.63 34.59 -32.08
CA LEU A 17 8.63 34.56 -33.15
C LEU A 17 9.78 35.52 -32.80
N THR A 18 10.96 35.16 -33.30
CA THR A 18 12.26 35.88 -33.35
C THR A 18 13.25 35.66 -32.21
N GLY A 19 14.16 34.71 -32.43
CA GLY A 19 15.41 34.54 -31.69
C GLY A 19 16.21 33.37 -32.26
N CYS A 20 17.16 33.66 -33.15
CA CYS A 20 18.07 32.69 -33.75
C CYS A 20 19.16 32.29 -32.75
N GLY A 21 19.30 30.99 -32.48
CA GLY A 21 20.54 30.41 -31.94
C GLY A 21 20.35 29.47 -30.76
N GLY A 22 20.56 28.17 -31.01
CA GLY A 22 20.94 27.21 -29.96
C GLY A 22 20.02 26.01 -29.83
N SER A 23 20.38 24.93 -30.55
CA SER A 23 20.13 23.50 -30.26
C SER A 23 18.88 23.15 -29.46
N GLY A 24 17.83 22.78 -30.17
CA GLY A 24 16.66 22.13 -29.59
C GLY A 24 17.01 20.76 -28.99
N SER A 25 16.43 20.51 -27.82
CA SER A 25 15.87 19.23 -27.39
C SER A 25 15.15 19.51 -26.08
N ASP A 26 14.00 20.17 -26.16
CA ASP A 26 13.05 20.24 -25.04
C ASP A 26 12.25 18.92 -25.06
N SER A 27 12.94 17.84 -24.71
CA SER A 27 12.29 16.62 -24.29
C SER A 27 11.74 16.92 -22.91
N SER A 28 10.44 17.18 -22.84
CA SER A 28 9.69 17.08 -21.60
C SER A 28 9.66 15.61 -21.18
N ASP A 29 10.81 15.11 -20.71
CA ASP A 29 10.95 13.81 -20.08
C ASP A 29 10.14 13.88 -18.79
N LYS A 30 8.92 13.35 -18.85
CA LYS A 30 8.15 12.98 -17.68
C LYS A 30 9.01 11.96 -16.92
N ALA A 31 9.79 12.42 -15.95
CA ALA A 31 10.68 11.58 -15.17
C ALA A 31 9.86 10.42 -14.58
N GLU A 32 9.99 9.23 -15.18
CA GLU A 32 9.43 8.02 -14.61
C GLU A 32 10.13 7.82 -13.27
N GLU A 33 9.36 7.85 -12.19
CA GLU A 33 9.89 7.65 -10.85
C GLU A 33 10.57 6.28 -10.80
N LYS A 34 11.88 6.27 -10.55
CA LYS A 34 12.67 5.04 -10.54
C LYS A 34 12.19 4.15 -9.41
N VAL A 35 11.67 2.98 -9.73
CA VAL A 35 11.30 1.95 -8.74
C VAL A 35 12.56 1.48 -8.00
N THR A 36 12.55 1.59 -6.67
CA THR A 36 13.58 1.10 -5.75
C THR A 36 12.94 0.25 -4.65
N TYR A 37 13.74 -0.52 -3.90
CA TYR A 37 13.20 -1.23 -2.73
C TYR A 37 12.57 -0.27 -1.70
N GLU A 38 13.17 0.91 -1.53
CA GLU A 38 12.64 1.94 -0.63
C GLU A 38 11.29 2.47 -1.11
N SER A 39 11.13 2.75 -2.42
CA SER A 39 9.85 3.21 -2.95
C SER A 39 8.77 2.14 -2.80
N ILE A 40 9.10 0.87 -3.04
CA ILE A 40 8.17 -0.27 -2.84
C ILE A 40 7.82 -0.41 -1.35
N LEU A 41 8.81 -0.37 -0.44
CA LEU A 41 8.57 -0.43 0.99
C LEU A 41 7.63 0.69 1.43
N ASN A 42 7.87 1.93 1.00
CA ASN A 42 7.08 3.09 1.38
C ASN A 42 5.63 3.00 0.88
N ASP A 43 5.43 2.62 -0.38
CA ASP A 43 4.09 2.45 -0.97
C ASP A 43 3.30 1.37 -0.23
N TYR A 44 3.88 0.18 -0.05
CA TYR A 44 3.19 -0.91 0.61
C TYR A 44 3.05 -0.73 2.12
N THR A 45 3.99 -0.04 2.78
CA THR A 45 3.82 0.43 4.17
C THR A 45 2.60 1.33 4.30
N LYS A 46 2.43 2.28 3.37
CA LYS A 46 1.27 3.17 3.34
C LYS A 46 -0.02 2.40 3.10
N LYS A 47 -0.05 1.48 2.12
CA LYS A 47 -1.22 0.64 1.84
C LYS A 47 -1.67 -0.18 3.05
N ILE A 48 -0.74 -0.85 3.74
CA ILE A 48 -1.05 -1.62 4.95
C ILE A 48 -1.64 -0.68 6.01
N LYS A 49 -0.95 0.42 6.34
CA LYS A 49 -1.39 1.37 7.38
C LYS A 49 -2.72 2.03 7.07
N ASP A 50 -2.97 2.40 5.81
CA ASP A 50 -4.22 3.03 5.39
C ASP A 50 -5.39 2.02 5.41
N ALA A 51 -5.14 0.74 5.15
CA ALA A 51 -6.15 -0.31 5.18
C ALA A 51 -6.51 -0.77 6.61
N THR A 52 -5.56 -0.74 7.54
CA THR A 52 -5.74 -1.29 8.90
C THR A 52 -6.94 -0.73 9.65
N PRO A 53 -7.19 0.60 9.72
CA PRO A 53 -8.34 1.13 10.45
C PRO A 53 -9.67 0.61 9.90
N GLY A 54 -9.82 0.57 8.58
CA GLY A 54 -11.03 0.06 7.93
C GLY A 54 -11.25 -1.43 8.20
N ILE A 55 -10.19 -2.23 8.16
CA ILE A 55 -10.26 -3.66 8.45
C ILE A 55 -10.61 -3.93 9.92
N VAL A 56 -10.09 -3.12 10.86
CA VAL A 56 -10.46 -3.20 12.28
C VAL A 56 -11.94 -2.84 12.50
N GLU A 57 -12.46 -1.82 11.80
CA GLU A 57 -13.88 -1.49 11.85
C GLU A 57 -14.78 -2.58 11.25
N GLU A 58 -14.37 -3.17 10.13
CA GLU A 58 -15.05 -4.34 9.56
C GLU A 58 -15.08 -5.50 10.55
N PHE A 59 -13.95 -5.82 11.19
CA PHE A 59 -13.87 -6.85 12.23
C PHE A 59 -14.91 -6.58 13.33
N LYS A 60 -14.86 -5.39 13.96
CA LYS A 60 -15.76 -5.04 15.07
C LYS A 60 -17.22 -5.12 14.68
N THR A 61 -17.56 -4.63 13.49
CA THR A 61 -18.94 -4.66 12.98
C THR A 61 -19.43 -6.09 12.77
N GLU A 62 -18.62 -6.94 12.15
CA GLU A 62 -18.99 -8.32 11.87
C GLU A 62 -18.92 -9.24 13.09
N ALA A 63 -18.17 -8.85 14.12
CA ALA A 63 -17.99 -9.60 15.37
C ALA A 63 -19.23 -9.54 16.27
N GLU A 64 -20.05 -8.49 16.20
CA GLU A 64 -21.28 -8.37 17.01
C GLU A 64 -22.24 -9.55 16.83
N ALA A 65 -22.34 -10.07 15.61
CA ALA A 65 -23.17 -11.23 15.29
C ALA A 65 -22.55 -12.57 15.73
N LYS A 66 -21.26 -12.58 16.11
CA LYS A 66 -20.46 -13.76 16.42
C LYS A 66 -19.96 -13.79 17.87
N LYS A 67 -20.31 -12.81 18.69
CA LYS A 67 -19.73 -12.59 20.02
C LYS A 67 -19.92 -13.72 21.04
N SER A 68 -20.82 -14.67 20.81
CA SER A 68 -20.98 -15.85 21.68
C SER A 68 -20.24 -17.10 21.17
N ASP A 69 -19.55 -17.00 20.03
CA ASP A 69 -18.82 -18.09 19.40
C ASP A 69 -17.35 -17.67 19.20
N ILE A 70 -16.51 -18.11 20.13
CA ILE A 70 -15.08 -17.76 20.13
C ILE A 70 -14.35 -18.29 18.90
N ASN A 71 -14.78 -19.43 18.35
CA ASN A 71 -14.17 -20.02 17.16
C ASN A 71 -14.51 -19.17 15.95
N ALA A 72 -15.78 -18.76 15.82
CA ALA A 72 -16.20 -17.87 14.74
C ALA A 72 -15.54 -16.48 14.81
N LEU A 73 -15.25 -15.96 16.01
CA LEU A 73 -14.46 -14.74 16.20
C LEU A 73 -13.00 -14.91 15.76
N ALA A 74 -12.38 -16.05 16.09
CA ALA A 74 -11.00 -16.33 15.68
C ALA A 74 -10.87 -16.49 14.17
N GLU A 75 -11.80 -17.20 13.52
CA GLU A 75 -11.86 -17.32 12.06
C GLU A 75 -12.05 -15.96 11.39
N LEU A 76 -12.93 -15.11 11.93
CA LEU A 76 -13.11 -13.74 11.46
C LEU A 76 -11.81 -12.93 11.58
N SER A 77 -11.13 -12.98 12.73
CA SER A 77 -9.85 -12.29 12.94
C SER A 77 -8.80 -12.74 11.93
N ASN A 78 -8.65 -14.05 11.70
CA ASN A 78 -7.69 -14.58 10.73
C ASN A 78 -7.99 -14.11 9.31
N SER A 79 -9.27 -14.14 8.89
CA SER A 79 -9.68 -13.64 7.58
C SER A 79 -9.38 -12.14 7.40
N LYS A 80 -9.47 -11.33 8.46
CA LYS A 80 -9.10 -9.92 8.41
C LYS A 80 -7.58 -9.71 8.35
N ILE A 81 -6.80 -10.54 9.05
CA ILE A 81 -5.33 -10.53 8.97
C ILE A 81 -4.86 -10.95 7.56
N GLU A 82 -5.53 -11.92 6.94
CA GLU A 82 -5.24 -12.34 5.55
C GLU A 82 -5.33 -11.19 4.55
N LYS A 83 -6.30 -10.27 4.71
CA LYS A 83 -6.38 -9.06 3.87
C LYS A 83 -5.13 -8.17 3.97
N LEU A 84 -4.51 -8.06 5.14
CA LEU A 84 -3.23 -7.33 5.29
C LEU A 84 -2.06 -8.15 4.74
N ALA A 85 -2.11 -9.48 4.86
CA ALA A 85 -1.09 -10.37 4.33
C ALA A 85 -1.03 -10.31 2.80
N GLU A 86 -2.19 -10.21 2.12
CA GLU A 86 -2.26 -10.00 0.67
C GLU A 86 -1.48 -8.75 0.23
N ILE A 87 -1.71 -7.61 0.88
CA ILE A 87 -0.99 -6.37 0.60
C ILE A 87 0.52 -6.54 0.85
N CYS A 88 0.91 -7.18 1.96
CA CYS A 88 2.32 -7.45 2.26
C CYS A 88 2.97 -8.32 1.20
N ASN A 89 2.30 -9.41 0.79
CA ASN A 89 2.81 -10.37 -0.19
C ASN A 89 3.00 -9.71 -1.55
N GLU A 90 2.05 -8.90 -2.01
CA GLU A 90 2.21 -8.11 -3.24
C GLU A 90 3.46 -7.21 -3.20
N GLY A 91 3.71 -6.54 -2.06
CA GLY A 91 4.90 -5.71 -1.90
C GLY A 91 6.20 -6.52 -1.92
N VAL A 92 6.21 -7.69 -1.27
CA VAL A 92 7.36 -8.62 -1.30
C VAL A 92 7.59 -9.16 -2.72
N GLU A 93 6.53 -9.50 -3.46
CA GLU A 93 6.62 -9.91 -4.86
C GLU A 93 7.25 -8.82 -5.73
N LYS A 94 6.83 -7.55 -5.55
CA LYS A 94 7.43 -6.41 -6.25
C LYS A 94 8.92 -6.24 -5.92
N MET A 95 9.33 -6.48 -4.68
CA MET A 95 10.74 -6.48 -4.31
C MET A 95 11.50 -7.64 -4.97
N ALA A 96 10.90 -8.83 -5.06
CA ALA A 96 11.50 -9.98 -5.74
C ALA A 96 11.66 -9.74 -7.25
N GLU A 97 10.66 -9.14 -7.90
CA GLU A 97 10.73 -8.71 -9.29
C GLU A 97 11.90 -7.71 -9.52
N LEU A 98 12.04 -6.74 -8.62
CA LEU A 98 13.12 -5.74 -8.70
C LEU A 98 14.50 -6.38 -8.55
N LYS A 99 14.65 -7.31 -7.60
CA LYS A 99 15.87 -8.10 -7.41
C LYS A 99 16.28 -8.82 -8.70
N LEU A 100 15.36 -9.54 -9.33
CA LEU A 100 15.61 -10.26 -10.57
C LEU A 100 16.00 -9.31 -11.71
N LYS A 101 15.34 -8.15 -11.79
CA LYS A 101 15.63 -7.12 -12.81
C LYS A 101 17.02 -6.51 -12.64
N ASN A 102 17.45 -6.25 -11.41
CA ASN A 102 18.74 -5.62 -11.13
C ASN A 102 19.90 -6.61 -11.06
N GLY A 103 19.63 -7.91 -10.85
CA GLY A 103 20.64 -8.90 -10.54
C GLY A 103 21.20 -8.76 -9.12
N ASP A 104 20.39 -8.23 -8.20
CA ASP A 104 20.76 -8.06 -6.79
C ASP A 104 20.86 -9.41 -6.07
N ASP A 105 21.66 -9.45 -5.00
CA ASP A 105 21.80 -10.64 -4.16
C ASP A 105 20.56 -10.90 -3.27
N ASP A 106 20.46 -12.11 -2.74
CA ASP A 106 19.36 -12.53 -1.86
C ASP A 106 19.30 -11.75 -0.54
N THR A 107 20.43 -11.30 -0.01
CA THR A 107 20.51 -10.59 1.28
C THR A 107 19.85 -9.24 1.17
N THR A 108 20.20 -8.46 0.13
CA THR A 108 19.62 -7.15 -0.13
C THR A 108 18.10 -7.25 -0.22
N TYR A 109 17.58 -8.16 -1.04
CA TYR A 109 16.14 -8.40 -1.15
C TYR A 109 15.49 -8.79 0.18
N THR A 110 16.08 -9.76 0.90
CA THR A 110 15.50 -10.30 2.13
C THR A 110 15.42 -9.25 3.23
N ASP A 111 16.42 -8.37 3.34
CA ASP A 111 16.44 -7.28 4.32
C ASP A 111 15.30 -6.28 4.07
N TRP A 112 14.98 -5.98 2.82
CA TRP A 112 13.87 -5.10 2.47
C TRP A 112 12.50 -5.77 2.66
N ALA A 113 12.38 -7.04 2.25
CA ALA A 113 11.16 -7.82 2.44
C ALA A 113 10.80 -7.97 3.93
N LYS A 114 11.81 -8.15 4.79
CA LYS A 114 11.64 -8.23 6.24
C LYS A 114 11.06 -6.95 6.83
N LYS A 115 11.51 -5.77 6.38
CA LYS A 115 10.95 -4.48 6.85
C LYS A 115 9.46 -4.37 6.56
N LEU A 116 9.01 -4.86 5.39
CA LEU A 116 7.58 -4.86 5.06
C LEU A 116 6.79 -5.86 5.91
N GLN A 117 7.35 -7.04 6.17
CA GLN A 117 6.77 -8.02 7.10
C GLN A 117 6.67 -7.48 8.54
N ASP A 118 7.63 -6.70 9.00
CA ASP A 118 7.58 -6.04 10.31
C ASP A 118 6.40 -5.06 10.39
N VAL A 119 6.16 -4.28 9.33
CA VAL A 119 4.99 -3.39 9.23
C VAL A 119 3.69 -4.18 9.24
N TYR A 120 3.59 -5.25 8.45
CA TYR A 120 2.44 -6.14 8.43
C TYR A 120 2.15 -6.73 9.82
N THR A 121 3.19 -7.19 10.52
CA THR A 121 3.06 -7.79 11.86
C THR A 121 2.53 -6.77 12.87
N GLU A 122 3.11 -5.57 12.87
CA GLU A 122 2.68 -4.48 13.76
C GLU A 122 1.23 -4.06 13.50
N GLN A 123 0.83 -3.95 12.23
CA GLN A 123 -0.53 -3.56 11.87
C GLN A 123 -1.55 -4.68 12.13
N SER A 124 -1.19 -5.94 11.88
CA SER A 124 -2.05 -7.11 12.15
C SER A 124 -2.37 -7.27 13.63
N LYS A 125 -1.45 -6.87 14.51
CA LYS A 125 -1.68 -6.86 15.95
C LYS A 125 -2.92 -6.04 16.35
N GLN A 126 -3.24 -4.95 15.65
CA GLN A 126 -4.44 -4.16 15.96
C GLN A 126 -5.74 -4.94 15.73
N ILE A 127 -5.74 -5.89 14.79
CA ILE A 127 -6.88 -6.79 14.56
C ILE A 127 -6.93 -7.84 15.67
N SER A 128 -5.79 -8.41 16.05
CA SER A 128 -5.71 -9.35 17.18
C SER A 128 -6.13 -8.72 18.50
N ASP A 129 -5.76 -7.46 18.75
CA ASP A 129 -6.15 -6.69 19.93
C ASP A 129 -7.67 -6.41 19.92
N ALA A 130 -8.25 -6.09 18.76
CA ALA A 130 -9.70 -5.94 18.61
C ALA A 130 -10.45 -7.25 18.87
N TYR A 131 -9.93 -8.38 18.38
CA TYR A 131 -10.44 -9.71 18.71
C TYR A 131 -10.39 -9.98 20.20
N LEU A 132 -9.25 -9.72 20.84
CA LEU A 132 -9.09 -9.96 22.27
C LEU A 132 -10.09 -9.15 23.08
N SER A 133 -10.28 -7.86 22.77
CA SER A 133 -11.30 -7.01 23.41
C SER A 133 -12.68 -7.65 23.33
N VAL A 134 -13.16 -7.97 22.12
CA VAL A 134 -14.50 -8.55 21.94
C VAL A 134 -14.63 -9.92 22.62
N ALA A 135 -13.58 -10.74 22.60
CA ALA A 135 -13.57 -12.06 23.22
C ALA A 135 -13.63 -12.01 24.75
N THR A 136 -13.02 -11.00 25.38
CA THR A 136 -12.97 -10.85 26.84
C THR A 136 -14.09 -9.97 27.41
N ASP A 137 -14.76 -9.18 26.58
CA ASP A 137 -15.89 -8.32 26.96
C ASP A 137 -17.24 -9.09 27.02
N GLN A 138 -17.20 -10.44 27.02
CA GLN A 138 -18.36 -11.33 27.11
C GLN A 138 -18.94 -11.46 28.53
#